data_AF-A0A970TKN7-F1
#
_entry.id   AF-A0A970TKN7-F1
#
_cell.length_a   1.000
_cell.length_b   1.000
_cell.length_c   1.000
_cell.angle_alpha   90.00
_cell.angle_beta   90.00
_cell.angle_gamma   90.00
#
_symmetry.space_group_name_H-M   'P 1'
#
loop_
_entity.id
_entity.type
_entity.pdbx_description
1 polymer ?
#
loop_
_entity_poly.entity_id
_entity_poly.type
_entity_poly.pdbx_seq_one_letter_code
_entity_poly.pdbx_strand_id
1 'polypeptide(L)'
;MISVEQTADILRPWLSRAFVAGHTDLMERITIRLNTFSPLRDDVPDTAQWVDNLLFMAVREYTRGKMVLVTDAGQPVRVRVEDFATMADDALYLLFASLPKDSRSLALIREYSVKHGSLSALKALYLDFNALETQEEWSTVRRVITSCHAVYRWRAWIDR
;
A
#
# COMPACT_ATOMS: atom_id res chain seq x y z
N MET A 1 -8.83 7.80 10.94
CA MET A 1 -9.78 7.21 9.99
C MET A 1 -9.28 7.50 8.60
N ILE A 2 -9.22 6.49 7.74
CA ILE A 2 -8.73 6.62 6.35
C ILE A 2 -9.83 7.26 5.52
N SER A 3 -9.53 8.31 4.76
CA SER A 3 -10.47 8.95 3.84
C SER A 3 -10.39 8.35 2.43
N VAL A 4 -11.47 8.52 1.66
CA VAL A 4 -11.50 8.11 0.23
C VAL A 4 -10.43 8.86 -0.57
N GLU A 5 -10.20 10.12 -0.24
CA GLU A 5 -9.16 10.96 -0.85
C GLU A 5 -7.75 10.40 -0.60
N GLN A 6 -7.46 9.92 0.61
CA GLN A 6 -6.18 9.27 0.92
C GLN A 6 -5.97 7.99 0.10
N THR A 7 -7.02 7.17 -0.04
CA THR A 7 -6.99 5.97 -0.88
C THR A 7 -6.80 6.30 -2.37
N ALA A 8 -7.48 7.34 -2.85
CA ALA A 8 -7.30 7.85 -4.21
C ALA A 8 -5.87 8.36 -4.45
N ASP A 9 -5.33 9.15 -3.53
CA ASP A 9 -4.00 9.75 -3.65
C ASP A 9 -2.88 8.70 -3.65
N ILE A 10 -2.99 7.65 -2.83
CA ILE A 10 -1.96 6.60 -2.77
C ILE A 10 -1.96 5.72 -4.03
N LEU A 11 -3.13 5.52 -4.65
CA LEU A 11 -3.28 4.70 -5.86
C LEU A 11 -3.14 5.49 -7.17
N ARG A 12 -3.30 6.82 -7.15
CA ARG A 12 -3.21 7.68 -8.34
C ARG A 12 -1.92 7.50 -9.15
N PRO A 13 -0.71 7.37 -8.55
CA PRO A 13 0.51 7.17 -9.32
C PRO A 13 0.48 5.96 -10.25
N TRP A 14 -0.31 4.94 -9.90
CA TRP A 14 -0.48 3.71 -10.67
C TRP A 14 -1.65 3.78 -11.65
N LEU A 15 -2.77 4.34 -11.19
CA LEU A 15 -4.03 4.25 -11.91
C LEU A 15 -4.32 5.45 -12.80
N SER A 16 -3.63 6.58 -12.62
CA SER A 16 -3.97 7.91 -13.15
C SER A 16 -5.17 8.57 -12.46
N ARG A 17 -5.20 9.90 -12.48
CA ARG A 17 -6.31 10.74 -12.05
C ARG A 17 -7.59 10.43 -12.83
N ALA A 18 -7.48 10.17 -14.13
CA ALA A 18 -8.64 9.90 -14.98
C ALA A 18 -9.37 8.61 -14.56
N PHE A 19 -8.60 7.54 -14.30
CA PHE A 19 -9.18 6.29 -13.80
C PHE A 19 -9.81 6.48 -12.43
N VAL A 20 -9.09 7.09 -11.49
CA VAL A 20 -9.55 7.27 -10.12
C VAL A 20 -10.82 8.11 -10.05
N ALA A 21 -10.91 9.20 -10.84
CA ALA A 21 -12.11 10.03 -10.91
C ALA A 21 -13.32 9.29 -11.50
N GLY A 22 -13.10 8.29 -12.35
CA GLY A 22 -14.15 7.45 -12.93
C GLY A 22 -14.58 6.27 -12.05
N HIS A 23 -13.84 5.97 -10.97
CA HIS A 23 -14.06 4.80 -10.10
C HIS A 23 -14.01 5.19 -8.62
N THR A 24 -14.76 6.23 -8.23
CA THR A 24 -14.85 6.66 -6.83
C THR A 24 -15.40 5.55 -5.93
N ASP A 25 -16.34 4.75 -6.44
CA ASP A 25 -16.91 3.58 -5.76
C ASP A 25 -15.85 2.52 -5.41
N LEU A 26 -14.86 2.31 -6.29
CA LEU A 26 -13.72 1.44 -6.03
C LEU A 26 -12.88 1.96 -4.86
N MET A 27 -12.57 3.27 -4.85
CA MET A 27 -11.81 3.90 -3.76
C MET A 27 -12.57 3.82 -2.44
N GLU A 28 -13.88 4.03 -2.46
CA GLU A 28 -14.77 3.87 -1.30
C GLU A 28 -14.73 2.45 -0.75
N ARG A 29 -14.87 1.44 -1.61
CA ARG A 29 -14.83 0.03 -1.20
C ARG A 29 -13.51 -0.35 -0.54
N ILE A 30 -12.39 0.09 -1.11
CA ILE A 30 -11.07 -0.12 -0.51
C ILE A 30 -10.99 0.60 0.84
N THR A 31 -11.40 1.87 0.88
CA THR A 31 -11.39 2.68 2.12
C THR A 31 -12.21 2.04 3.23
N ILE A 32 -13.41 1.52 2.92
CA ILE A 32 -14.26 0.80 3.88
C ILE A 32 -13.54 -0.44 4.36
N ARG A 33 -13.01 -1.27 3.46
CA ARG A 33 -12.29 -2.49 3.84
C ARG A 33 -11.15 -2.19 4.81
N LEU A 34 -10.32 -1.19 4.52
CA LEU A 34 -9.20 -0.80 5.38
C LEU A 34 -9.66 -0.25 6.74
N ASN A 35 -10.71 0.57 6.78
CA ASN A 35 -11.22 1.11 8.05
C ASN A 35 -11.93 0.05 8.92
N THR A 36 -12.51 -0.97 8.31
CA THR A 36 -13.19 -2.07 9.04
C THR A 36 -12.23 -3.13 9.56
N PHE A 37 -10.96 -3.08 9.17
CA PHE A 37 -9.96 -4.05 9.58
C PHE A 37 -9.77 -4.05 11.10
N SER A 38 -9.81 -5.24 11.70
CA SER A 38 -9.51 -5.46 13.11
C SER A 38 -8.38 -6.46 13.27
N PRO A 39 -7.25 -6.09 13.92
CA PRO A 39 -6.13 -7.01 14.18
C PRO A 39 -6.51 -8.30 14.96
N LEU A 40 -7.69 -8.34 15.58
CA LEU A 40 -8.17 -9.50 16.34
C LEU A 40 -9.01 -10.47 15.50
N ARG A 41 -9.48 -10.05 14.32
CA ARG A 41 -10.45 -10.80 13.52
C ARG A 41 -10.01 -11.00 12.08
N ASP A 42 -9.24 -10.05 11.55
CA ASP A 42 -8.83 -10.01 10.16
C ASP A 42 -7.34 -10.31 10.03
N ASP A 43 -6.98 -10.87 8.89
CA ASP A 43 -5.60 -11.09 8.50
C ASP A 43 -5.16 -10.07 7.43
N VAL A 44 -3.91 -9.62 7.54
CA VAL A 44 -3.35 -8.61 6.63
C VAL A 44 -3.17 -9.15 5.21
N PRO A 45 -2.62 -10.37 4.98
CA PRO A 45 -2.54 -11.00 3.66
C PRO A 45 -3.90 -11.12 2.97
N ASP A 46 -4.95 -11.52 3.70
CA ASP A 46 -6.30 -11.61 3.12
C ASP A 46 -6.81 -10.24 2.65
N THR A 47 -6.53 -9.20 3.44
CA THR A 47 -6.87 -7.82 3.08
C THR A 47 -6.07 -7.34 1.87
N ALA A 48 -4.78 -7.66 1.81
CA ALA A 48 -3.91 -7.38 0.67
C ALA A 48 -4.43 -8.04 -0.61
N GLN A 49 -4.71 -9.34 -0.55
CA GLN A 49 -5.21 -10.12 -1.69
C GLN A 49 -6.58 -9.63 -2.16
N TRP A 50 -7.44 -9.22 -1.24
CA TRP A 50 -8.73 -8.65 -1.58
C TRP A 50 -8.59 -7.32 -2.34
N VAL A 51 -7.69 -6.44 -1.89
CA VAL A 51 -7.42 -5.16 -2.57
C VAL A 51 -6.80 -5.41 -3.95
N ASP A 52 -5.82 -6.30 -4.05
CA ASP A 52 -5.20 -6.73 -5.33
C ASP A 52 -6.28 -7.17 -6.33
N ASN A 53 -7.08 -8.17 -5.96
CA ASN A 53 -8.11 -8.74 -6.82
C ASN A 53 -9.12 -7.67 -7.27
N LEU A 54 -9.49 -6.77 -6.36
CA LEU A 54 -10.45 -5.72 -6.66
C LEU A 54 -9.89 -4.70 -7.66
N LEU A 55 -8.63 -4.28 -7.49
CA LEU A 55 -7.92 -3.41 -8.43
C LEU A 55 -7.74 -4.07 -9.79
N PHE A 56 -7.33 -5.33 -9.81
CA PHE A 56 -7.16 -6.10 -11.04
C PHE A 56 -8.46 -6.16 -11.85
N MET A 57 -9.58 -6.51 -11.19
CA MET A 57 -10.87 -6.61 -11.86
C MET A 57 -11.34 -5.27 -12.42
N ALA A 58 -11.20 -4.19 -11.66
CA ALA A 58 -11.58 -2.85 -12.10
C ALA A 58 -10.76 -2.38 -13.31
N VAL A 59 -9.43 -2.54 -13.27
CA VAL A 59 -8.56 -2.16 -14.39
C VAL A 59 -8.83 -3.03 -15.62
N ARG A 60 -9.04 -4.33 -15.42
CA ARG A 60 -9.37 -5.25 -16.50
C ARG A 60 -10.67 -4.88 -17.19
N GLU A 61 -11.71 -4.56 -16.43
CA GLU A 61 -13.01 -4.15 -16.96
C GLU A 61 -12.90 -2.83 -17.73
N TYR A 62 -12.31 -1.80 -17.10
CA TYR A 62 -12.12 -0.48 -17.70
C TYR A 62 -11.34 -0.54 -19.02
N THR A 63 -10.25 -1.32 -19.06
CA THR A 63 -9.40 -1.46 -20.24
C THR A 63 -9.90 -2.51 -21.24
N ARG A 64 -11.04 -3.15 -20.97
CA ARG A 64 -11.58 -4.29 -21.74
C ARG A 64 -10.53 -5.39 -21.96
N GLY A 65 -9.77 -5.68 -20.92
CA GLY A 65 -8.71 -6.69 -20.89
C GLY A 65 -7.37 -6.29 -21.50
N LYS A 66 -7.23 -5.07 -22.06
CA LYS A 66 -5.96 -4.65 -22.66
C LYS A 66 -4.87 -4.38 -21.62
N MET A 67 -5.26 -4.02 -20.39
CA MET A 67 -4.35 -3.68 -19.28
C MET A 67 -3.40 -2.53 -19.64
N VAL A 68 -3.90 -1.53 -20.37
CA VAL A 68 -3.16 -0.31 -20.72
C VAL A 68 -3.94 0.88 -20.20
N LEU A 69 -3.33 1.62 -19.27
CA LEU A 69 -3.86 2.86 -18.73
C LEU A 69 -3.10 4.06 -19.33
N VAL A 70 -3.76 5.20 -19.37
CA VAL A 70 -3.12 6.46 -19.76
C VAL A 70 -2.72 7.18 -18.48
N THR A 71 -1.43 7.46 -18.32
CA THR A 71 -0.90 8.21 -17.16
C THR A 71 -1.37 9.66 -17.16
N ASP A 72 -1.17 10.37 -16.05
CA ASP A 72 -1.47 11.81 -15.95
C ASP A 72 -0.65 12.66 -16.95
N ALA A 73 0.47 12.14 -17.44
CA ALA A 73 1.29 12.75 -18.49
C ALA A 73 0.79 12.43 -19.92
N GLY A 74 -0.33 11.73 -20.07
CA GLY A 74 -0.89 11.32 -21.36
C GLY A 74 -0.19 10.12 -22.01
N GLN A 75 0.75 9.48 -21.34
CA GLN A 75 1.49 8.33 -21.89
C GLN A 75 0.76 7.02 -21.60
N PRO A 76 0.61 6.12 -22.58
CA PRO A 76 0.07 4.79 -22.35
C PRO A 76 1.08 3.93 -21.60
N VAL A 77 0.66 3.33 -20.50
CA VAL A 77 1.46 2.40 -19.69
C VAL A 77 0.72 1.08 -19.57
N ARG A 78 1.43 -0.02 -19.84
CA ARG A 78 0.91 -1.36 -19.64
C ARG A 78 1.04 -1.72 -18.16
N VAL A 79 -0.09 -1.99 -17.51
CA VAL A 79 -0.15 -2.51 -16.15
C VAL A 79 -0.03 -4.03 -16.21
N ARG A 80 0.92 -4.58 -15.47
CA ARG A 80 1.16 -6.01 -15.39
C ARG A 80 0.45 -6.61 -14.19
N VAL A 81 0.36 -7.93 -14.15
CA VAL A 81 -0.33 -8.62 -13.04
C VAL A 81 0.43 -8.41 -11.73
N GLU A 82 1.76 -8.43 -11.77
CA GLU A 82 2.62 -8.18 -10.61
C GLU A 82 2.51 -6.76 -10.03
N ASP A 83 2.04 -5.79 -10.83
CA ASP A 83 1.89 -4.41 -10.37
C ASP A 83 0.74 -4.30 -9.36
N PHE A 84 -0.30 -5.12 -9.45
CA PHE A 84 -1.45 -5.08 -8.53
C PHE A 84 -1.09 -5.47 -7.11
N ALA A 85 -0.21 -6.44 -6.93
CA ALA A 85 0.33 -6.78 -5.61
C ALA A 85 1.08 -5.58 -5.01
N THR A 86 1.79 -4.81 -5.83
CA THR A 86 2.50 -3.59 -5.40
C THR A 86 1.52 -2.46 -5.07
N MET A 87 0.45 -2.29 -5.86
CA MET A 87 -0.60 -1.30 -5.58
C MET A 87 -1.35 -1.63 -4.30
N ALA A 88 -1.65 -2.91 -4.06
CA ALA A 88 -2.27 -3.38 -2.83
C ALA A 88 -1.35 -3.13 -1.63
N ASP A 89 -0.06 -3.44 -1.75
CA ASP A 89 0.94 -3.11 -0.72
C ASP A 89 0.94 -1.61 -0.42
N ASP A 90 0.98 -0.74 -1.45
CA ASP A 90 0.91 0.71 -1.28
C ASP A 90 -0.35 1.13 -0.51
N ALA A 91 -1.53 0.59 -0.85
CA ALA A 91 -2.76 0.87 -0.12
C ALA A 91 -2.73 0.40 1.35
N LEU A 92 -2.07 -0.72 1.66
CA LEU A 92 -1.92 -1.20 3.04
C LEU A 92 -1.12 -0.25 3.93
N TYR A 93 -0.31 0.65 3.36
CA TYR A 93 0.33 1.69 4.17
C TYR A 93 -0.70 2.51 4.96
N LEU A 94 -1.87 2.81 4.35
CA LEU A 94 -2.95 3.54 5.03
C LEU A 94 -3.48 2.75 6.22
N LEU A 95 -3.60 1.42 6.07
CA LEU A 95 -3.98 0.54 7.16
C LEU A 95 -2.96 0.61 8.29
N PHE A 96 -1.68 0.33 8.01
CA PHE A 96 -0.63 0.30 9.03
C PHE A 96 -0.46 1.64 9.75
N ALA A 97 -0.49 2.74 9.00
CA ALA A 97 -0.41 4.08 9.56
C ALA A 97 -1.60 4.39 10.48
N SER A 98 -2.78 3.82 10.21
CA SER A 98 -3.99 4.00 11.03
C SER A 98 -4.05 3.13 12.29
N LEU A 99 -3.22 2.07 12.39
CA LEU A 99 -3.22 1.18 13.55
C LEU A 99 -2.74 1.91 14.83
N PRO A 100 -3.27 1.51 16.01
CA PRO A 100 -2.78 2.01 17.29
C PRO A 100 -1.26 1.85 17.43
N LYS A 101 -0.58 2.85 18.00
CA LYS A 101 0.87 2.79 18.24
C LYS A 101 1.16 2.03 19.53
N ASP A 102 0.93 0.73 19.47
CA ASP A 102 1.17 -0.21 20.55
C ASP A 102 2.03 -1.40 20.11
N SER A 103 2.51 -2.18 21.09
CA SER A 103 3.38 -3.33 20.85
C SER A 103 2.70 -4.44 20.04
N ARG A 104 1.36 -4.53 20.09
CA ARG A 104 0.61 -5.53 19.32
C ARG A 104 0.62 -5.20 17.84
N SER A 105 0.32 -3.95 17.49
CA SER A 105 0.34 -3.48 16.11
C SER A 105 1.76 -3.50 15.55
N LEU A 106 2.76 -3.14 16.37
CA LEU A 106 4.17 -3.30 16.01
C LEU A 106 4.50 -4.76 15.65
N ALA A 107 4.13 -5.72 16.50
CA ALA A 107 4.40 -7.14 16.25
C ALA A 107 3.72 -7.64 14.97
N LEU A 108 2.46 -7.26 14.73
CA LEU A 108 1.72 -7.59 13.52
C LEU A 108 2.44 -7.08 12.26
N ILE A 109 2.82 -5.79 12.24
CA ILE A 109 3.47 -5.16 11.08
C ILE A 109 4.85 -5.79 10.85
N ARG A 110 5.63 -6.05 11.91
CA ARG A 110 6.92 -6.73 11.81
C ARG A 110 6.78 -8.12 11.20
N GLU A 111 5.88 -8.94 11.74
CA GLU A 111 5.63 -10.29 11.23
C GLU A 111 5.24 -10.26 9.74
N TYR A 112 4.32 -9.38 9.37
CA TYR A 112 3.89 -9.23 7.99
C TYR A 112 5.04 -8.77 7.07
N SER A 113 5.84 -7.78 7.50
CA SER A 113 6.98 -7.27 6.72
C SER A 113 8.01 -8.34 6.40
N VAL A 114 8.30 -9.24 7.35
CA VAL A 114 9.28 -10.32 7.18
C VAL A 114 8.73 -11.42 6.27
N LYS A 115 7.47 -11.81 6.44
CA LYS A 115 6.87 -12.90 5.65
C LYS A 115 6.60 -12.52 4.19
N HIS A 116 6.25 -11.26 3.93
CA HIS A 116 5.77 -10.84 2.62
C HIS A 116 6.69 -9.84 1.90
N GLY A 117 7.76 -9.35 2.54
CA GLY A 117 8.65 -8.35 1.93
C GLY A 117 7.94 -7.02 1.62
N SER A 118 6.93 -6.67 2.43
CA SER A 118 6.09 -5.49 2.23
C SER A 118 6.87 -4.20 2.49
N LEU A 119 6.99 -3.34 1.47
CA LEU A 119 7.64 -2.05 1.62
C LEU A 119 6.77 -1.10 2.45
N SER A 120 5.45 -1.16 2.29
CA SER A 120 4.52 -0.34 3.08
C SER A 120 4.55 -0.68 4.56
N ALA A 121 4.70 -1.95 4.93
CA ALA A 121 4.88 -2.35 6.32
C ALA A 121 6.21 -1.82 6.87
N LEU A 122 7.31 -1.98 6.13
CA LEU A 122 8.61 -1.44 6.51
C LEU A 122 8.59 0.09 6.65
N LYS A 123 7.89 0.78 5.74
CA LYS A 123 7.68 2.23 5.81
C LYS A 123 6.92 2.62 7.07
N ALA A 124 5.88 1.88 7.45
CA ALA A 124 5.14 2.13 8.69
C ALA A 124 6.01 1.89 9.94
N LEU A 125 6.84 0.84 9.95
CA LEU A 125 7.81 0.62 11.03
C LEU A 125 8.76 1.83 11.16
N TYR A 126 9.33 2.25 10.03
CA TYR A 126 10.31 3.34 9.97
C TYR A 126 9.75 4.72 10.37
N LEU A 127 8.58 5.09 9.86
CA LEU A 127 8.01 6.43 10.03
C LEU A 127 7.07 6.53 11.23
N ASP A 128 6.22 5.53 11.43
CA ASP A 128 5.05 5.63 12.31
C ASP A 128 5.24 4.91 13.65
N PHE A 129 6.15 3.93 13.72
CA PHE A 129 6.38 3.08 14.89
C PHE A 129 7.78 3.21 15.50
N ASN A 130 8.66 4.06 14.96
CA ASN A 130 10.05 4.20 15.41
C ASN A 130 10.20 4.45 16.93
N ALA A 131 9.26 5.14 17.57
CA ALA A 131 9.31 5.44 19.00
C ALA A 131 9.17 4.20 19.89
N LEU A 132 8.66 3.09 19.35
CA LEU A 132 8.53 1.81 20.04
C LEU A 132 9.70 0.87 19.74
N GLU A 133 10.61 1.25 18.85
CA GLU A 133 11.77 0.46 18.44
C GLU A 133 13.05 0.98 19.09
N THR A 134 14.01 0.08 19.26
CA THR A 134 15.38 0.47 19.61
C THR A 134 16.08 1.07 18.39
N GLN A 135 17.15 1.84 18.61
CA GLN A 135 17.97 2.41 17.54
C GLN A 135 18.53 1.32 16.59
N GLU A 136 18.87 0.15 17.13
CA GLU A 136 19.39 -0.98 16.36
C GLU A 136 18.32 -1.58 15.44
N GLU A 137 17.12 -1.83 15.97
CA GLU A 137 15.98 -2.32 15.19
C GLU A 137 15.60 -1.33 14.08
N TRP A 138 15.49 -0.04 14.42
CA TRP A 138 15.20 1.01 13.45
C TRP A 138 16.25 1.09 12.34
N SER A 139 17.54 0.98 12.69
CA SER A 139 18.63 0.95 11.71
C SER A 139 18.57 -0.28 10.80
N THR A 140 18.10 -1.41 11.34
CA THR A 140 17.90 -2.66 10.58
C THR A 140 16.76 -2.50 9.58
N VAL A 141 15.62 -1.92 9.99
CA VAL A 141 14.50 -1.61 9.09
C VAL A 141 14.98 -0.69 7.95
N ARG A 142 15.72 0.39 8.26
CA ARG A 142 16.31 1.29 7.25
C ARG A 142 17.20 0.53 6.27
N ARG A 143 18.05 -0.36 6.76
CA ARG A 143 18.94 -1.17 5.91
C ARG A 143 18.14 -2.07 4.97
N VAL A 144 17.13 -2.79 5.47
CA VAL A 144 16.28 -3.67 4.65
C VAL A 144 15.58 -2.87 3.55
N ILE A 145 15.01 -1.71 3.88
CA ILE A 145 14.37 -0.82 2.89
C ILE A 145 15.36 -0.48 1.75
N THR A 146 16.55 -0.03 2.13
CA THR A 146 17.55 0.50 1.18
C THR A 146 18.29 -0.59 0.39
N SER A 147 18.40 -1.82 0.91
CA SER A 147 19.07 -2.93 0.23
C SER A 147 18.14 -3.76 -0.65
N CYS A 148 16.85 -3.89 -0.28
CA CYS A 148 15.93 -4.82 -0.93
C CYS A 148 14.95 -4.17 -1.91
N HIS A 149 14.78 -2.84 -1.87
CA HIS A 149 13.82 -2.14 -2.71
C HIS A 149 14.48 -1.07 -3.59
N ALA A 150 13.92 -0.86 -4.77
CA ALA A 150 14.42 0.12 -5.73
C ALA A 150 14.37 1.56 -5.16
N VAL A 151 15.44 2.33 -5.39
CA VAL A 151 15.65 3.67 -4.79
C VAL A 151 14.46 4.60 -4.97
N TYR A 152 13.82 4.61 -6.14
CA TYR A 152 12.69 5.50 -6.43
C TYR A 152 11.47 5.26 -5.53
N ARG A 153 11.33 4.08 -4.91
CA ARG A 153 10.21 3.72 -4.03
C ARG A 153 10.33 4.32 -2.63
N TRP A 154 11.55 4.55 -2.14
CA TRP A 154 11.79 4.98 -0.75
C TRP A 154 12.48 6.33 -0.60
N ARG A 155 13.21 6.80 -1.63
CA ARG A 155 14.01 8.03 -1.55
C ARG A 155 13.22 9.26 -1.15
N ALA A 156 11.93 9.33 -1.51
CA ALA A 156 11.10 10.49 -1.24
C ALA A 156 10.79 10.70 0.26
N TRP A 157 10.98 9.68 1.11
CA TRP A 157 10.56 9.73 2.51
C TRP A 157 11.60 9.23 3.53
N ILE A 158 12.65 8.53 3.13
CA ILE A 158 13.64 7.99 4.09
C ILE A 158 14.65 9.05 4.59
N ASP A 159 14.93 10.09 3.79
CA ASP A 159 15.90 11.15 4.05
C ASP A 159 15.22 12.54 4.19
N ARG A 160 13.96 12.55 4.65
CA ARG A 160 13.23 13.76 5.05
C ARG A 160 13.29 13.94 6.55
#